data_AF-A0A2T7Q942-F1
#
_entry.id   AF-A0A2T7Q942-F1
#
_cell.length_a   1.000
_cell.length_b   1.000
_cell.length_c   1.000
_cell.angle_alpha   90.00
_cell.angle_beta   90.00
_cell.angle_gamma   90.00
#
_symmetry.space_group_name_H-M   'P 1'
#
loop_
_entity.id
_entity.type
_entity.pdbx_description
1 polymer ?
#
loop_
_entity_poly.entity_id
_entity_poly.type
_entity_poly.pdbx_seq_one_letter_code
_entity_poly.pdbx_strand_id
1 'polypeptide(L)'
;MPIKIFAGLIVLICISCNTNRKKQVPKVLDNKKISIEKAVKRGEEDILEGLYKEIADTSEILNHFESGLQELYKSKDDSLAAISTFDNQNGNYYKSAAAHAKQITDSVLRINISILISSSIKKYDSITSRHDSLVKNIMQNEATLKDLHKVLKIAYTLPLIEKYQQDNLPGAEPLEGFSNRQHEIMQLADTLIKK
;
A
#
# COMPACT_ATOMS: atom_id res chain seq x y z
N MET A 1 22.94 -33.85 35.57
CA MET A 1 21.72 -34.70 35.61
C MET A 1 21.40 -34.96 37.08
N PRO A 2 20.13 -35.16 37.49
CA PRO A 2 18.88 -35.22 36.69
C PRO A 2 18.30 -33.81 36.40
N ILE A 3 17.40 -33.52 35.45
CA ILE A 3 16.36 -34.24 34.67
C ILE A 3 14.95 -34.25 35.29
N LYS A 4 14.01 -33.67 34.52
CA LYS A 4 12.52 -33.61 34.66
C LYS A 4 12.01 -32.77 35.86
N ILE A 5 10.92 -32.02 35.78
CA ILE A 5 10.00 -31.70 34.66
C ILE A 5 9.42 -30.27 34.85
N PHE A 6 8.99 -29.58 33.77
CA PHE A 6 8.13 -28.40 33.85
C PHE A 6 6.73 -28.83 33.36
N ALA A 7 5.80 -29.04 34.28
CA ALA A 7 4.44 -29.49 33.95
C ALA A 7 3.61 -28.30 33.46
N GLY A 8 3.18 -28.32 32.21
CA GLY A 8 2.38 -27.26 31.63
C GLY A 8 0.93 -27.26 32.12
N LEU A 9 0.35 -26.08 32.26
CA LEU A 9 -1.10 -25.88 32.39
C LEU A 9 -1.59 -25.09 31.17
N ILE A 10 -1.77 -25.78 30.05
CA ILE A 10 -2.45 -25.22 28.88
C ILE A 10 -3.96 -25.25 29.17
N VAL A 11 -4.51 -24.10 29.56
CA VAL A 11 -5.96 -23.94 29.78
C VAL A 11 -6.64 -23.81 28.42
N LEU A 12 -7.20 -24.92 27.93
CA LEU A 12 -7.90 -24.98 26.65
C LEU A 12 -9.33 -24.42 26.80
N ILE A 13 -9.52 -23.13 26.50
CA ILE A 13 -10.84 -22.49 26.54
C ILE A 13 -11.60 -22.77 25.23
N CYS A 14 -12.31 -23.89 25.18
CA CYS A 14 -13.22 -24.22 24.08
C CYS A 14 -14.62 -23.58 24.29
N ILE A 15 -14.74 -22.27 24.05
CA ILE A 15 -16.06 -21.62 23.94
C ILE A 15 -16.62 -21.91 22.54
N SER A 16 -17.33 -23.03 22.41
CA SER A 16 -18.07 -23.39 21.20
C SER A 16 -19.34 -22.54 21.08
N CYS A 17 -19.23 -21.38 20.42
CA CYS A 17 -20.34 -20.46 20.23
C CYS A 17 -21.14 -20.81 18.97
N ASN A 18 -21.98 -21.85 19.06
CA ASN A 18 -22.82 -22.29 17.96
C ASN A 18 -24.01 -21.33 17.76
N THR A 19 -23.81 -20.29 16.94
CA THR A 19 -24.87 -19.38 16.50
C THR A 19 -25.01 -19.47 14.98
N ASN A 20 -26.23 -19.75 14.50
CA ASN A 20 -26.60 -19.73 13.08
C ASN A 20 -26.56 -18.29 12.54
N ARG A 21 -25.36 -17.73 12.38
CA ARG A 21 -25.14 -16.49 11.66
C ARG A 21 -25.32 -16.80 10.17
N LYS A 22 -26.28 -16.14 9.52
CA LYS A 22 -26.38 -16.15 8.05
C LYS A 22 -25.01 -15.77 7.49
N LYS A 23 -24.46 -16.60 6.58
CA LYS A 23 -23.16 -16.34 5.94
C LYS A 23 -23.19 -14.95 5.29
N GLN A 24 -22.53 -13.98 5.92
CA GLN A 24 -22.50 -12.61 5.45
C GLN A 24 -21.33 -12.48 4.47
N VAL A 25 -21.64 -12.69 3.18
CA VAL A 25 -20.70 -12.42 2.08
C VAL A 25 -20.40 -10.92 2.04
N PRO A 26 -19.13 -10.49 1.94
CA PRO A 26 -18.78 -9.08 1.72
C PRO A 26 -19.49 -8.53 0.48
N LYS A 27 -19.96 -7.28 0.51
CA LYS A 27 -20.77 -6.71 -0.57
C LYS A 27 -20.01 -6.69 -1.91
N VAL A 28 -18.71 -6.45 -1.86
CA VAL A 28 -17.78 -6.48 -3.01
C VAL A 28 -17.68 -7.88 -3.64
N LEU A 29 -17.98 -8.94 -2.90
CA LEU A 29 -17.97 -10.33 -3.38
C LEU A 29 -19.39 -10.89 -3.66
N ASP A 30 -20.45 -10.10 -3.44
CA ASP A 30 -21.83 -10.51 -3.73
C ASP A 30 -22.19 -10.27 -5.21
N ASN A 31 -21.88 -11.27 -6.03
CA ASN A 31 -22.18 -11.31 -7.46
C ASN A 31 -23.68 -11.13 -7.80
N LYS A 32 -24.62 -11.16 -6.84
CA LYS A 32 -26.04 -10.85 -7.10
C LYS A 32 -26.35 -9.37 -7.25
N LYS A 33 -25.42 -8.46 -6.93
CA LYS A 33 -25.62 -7.00 -7.10
C LYS A 33 -24.75 -6.33 -8.14
N ILE A 34 -23.66 -6.96 -8.56
CA ILE A 34 -22.78 -6.41 -9.59
C ILE A 34 -23.31 -6.80 -10.96
N SER A 35 -24.09 -5.89 -11.58
CA SER A 35 -24.41 -5.99 -13.00
C SER A 35 -23.10 -5.92 -13.80
N ILE A 36 -22.68 -7.06 -14.35
CA ILE A 36 -21.39 -7.26 -15.04
C ILE A 36 -21.15 -6.20 -16.15
N GLU A 37 -22.22 -5.69 -16.77
CA GLU A 37 -22.18 -4.61 -17.77
C GLU A 37 -21.66 -3.25 -17.26
N LYS A 38 -21.66 -2.98 -15.94
CA LYS A 38 -21.13 -1.73 -15.36
C LYS A 38 -19.67 -1.83 -14.92
N ALA A 39 -19.25 -3.01 -14.43
CA ALA A 39 -17.87 -3.24 -14.00
C ALA A 39 -16.86 -3.16 -15.16
N VAL A 40 -17.28 -3.48 -16.39
CA VAL A 40 -16.41 -3.43 -17.58
C VAL A 40 -16.18 -1.99 -18.12
N LYS A 41 -16.96 -0.99 -17.68
CA LYS A 41 -16.91 0.39 -18.24
C LYS A 41 -16.10 1.40 -17.42
N ARG A 42 -15.61 1.02 -16.24
CA ARG A 42 -14.57 1.72 -15.47
C ARG A 42 -13.69 0.62 -14.91
N GLY A 43 -12.39 0.63 -15.23
CA GLY A 43 -11.47 -0.47 -14.92
C GLY A 43 -11.61 -0.94 -13.48
N GLU A 44 -11.58 -2.26 -13.31
CA GLU A 44 -11.90 -3.03 -12.09
C GLU A 44 -11.77 -2.23 -10.78
N GLU A 45 -12.88 -2.08 -10.05
CA GLU A 45 -12.81 -1.65 -8.65
C GLU A 45 -11.94 -2.67 -7.90
N ASP A 46 -10.79 -2.24 -7.40
CA ASP A 46 -9.83 -3.11 -6.72
C ASP A 46 -10.51 -3.80 -5.53
N ILE A 47 -10.64 -5.12 -5.63
CA ILE A 47 -11.34 -5.96 -4.65
C ILE A 47 -10.68 -5.82 -3.26
N LEU A 48 -9.35 -5.64 -3.19
CA LEU A 48 -8.65 -5.42 -1.92
C LEU A 48 -9.03 -4.07 -1.31
N GLU A 49 -9.10 -3.01 -2.11
CA GLU A 49 -9.55 -1.68 -1.66
C GLU A 49 -11.00 -1.70 -1.21
N GLY A 50 -11.88 -2.38 -1.95
CA GLY A 50 -13.29 -2.56 -1.59
C GLY A 50 -13.48 -3.34 -0.29
N LEU A 51 -12.81 -4.49 -0.15
CA LEU A 51 -12.86 -5.31 1.07
C LEU A 51 -12.29 -4.56 2.28
N TYR A 52 -11.15 -3.87 2.11
CA TYR A 52 -10.57 -3.07 3.19
C TYR A 52 -11.50 -1.95 3.61
N LYS A 53 -12.13 -1.26 2.64
CA LYS A 53 -13.12 -0.22 2.91
C LYS A 53 -14.32 -0.74 3.70
N GLU A 54 -14.88 -1.90 3.36
CA GLU A 54 -15.98 -2.50 4.14
C GLU A 54 -15.58 -2.77 5.60
N ILE A 55 -14.33 -3.15 5.86
CA ILE A 55 -13.81 -3.34 7.22
C ILE A 55 -13.58 -1.98 7.92
N ALA A 56 -12.91 -1.04 7.25
CA ALA A 56 -12.57 0.27 7.80
C ALA A 56 -13.81 1.14 8.11
N ASP A 57 -14.84 1.10 7.26
CA ASP A 57 -16.12 1.80 7.48
C ASP A 57 -16.89 1.26 8.72
N THR A 58 -16.49 0.11 9.29
CA THR A 58 -17.10 -0.48 10.50
C THR A 58 -16.17 -0.52 11.71
N SER A 59 -14.92 -0.09 11.58
CA SER A 59 -13.89 -0.14 12.63
C SER A 59 -13.45 1.27 13.01
N GLU A 60 -13.78 1.71 14.22
CA GLU A 60 -13.40 3.03 14.75
C GLU A 60 -11.88 3.26 14.70
N ILE A 61 -11.08 2.22 15.01
CA ILE A 61 -9.61 2.28 15.00
C ILE A 61 -9.08 2.51 13.59
N LEU A 62 -9.60 1.77 12.59
CA LEU A 62 -9.18 1.95 11.20
C LEU A 62 -9.68 3.28 10.63
N ASN A 63 -10.91 3.68 10.95
CA ASN A 63 -11.46 4.97 10.53
C ASN A 63 -10.64 6.15 11.07
N HIS A 64 -10.20 6.07 12.33
CA HIS A 64 -9.29 7.05 12.93
C HIS A 64 -7.91 7.06 12.23
N PHE A 65 -7.35 5.88 11.93
CA PHE A 65 -6.10 5.75 11.18
C PHE A 65 -6.18 6.35 9.77
N GLU A 66 -7.23 6.05 8.99
CA GLU A 66 -7.45 6.63 7.66
C GLU A 66 -7.61 8.15 7.72
N SER A 67 -8.34 8.65 8.71
CA SER A 67 -8.54 10.08 8.92
C SER A 67 -7.22 10.79 9.24
N GLY A 68 -6.40 10.20 10.13
CA GLY A 68 -5.07 10.71 10.46
C GLY A 68 -4.10 10.69 9.29
N LEU A 69 -4.10 9.63 8.46
CA LEU A 69 -3.34 9.60 7.21
C LEU A 69 -3.79 10.72 6.25
N GLN A 70 -5.09 10.92 6.10
CA GLN A 70 -5.63 11.94 5.20
C GLN A 70 -5.25 13.35 5.66
N GLU A 71 -5.33 13.64 6.96
CA GLU A 71 -4.94 14.93 7.54
C GLU A 71 -3.43 15.17 7.43
N LEU A 72 -2.60 14.15 7.70
CA LEU A 72 -1.15 14.22 7.55
C LEU A 72 -0.73 14.50 6.09
N TYR A 73 -1.35 13.85 5.11
CA TYR A 73 -1.04 14.10 3.69
C TYR A 73 -1.55 15.46 3.20
N LYS A 74 -2.67 15.96 3.72
CA LYS A 74 -3.17 17.32 3.41
C LYS A 74 -2.26 18.42 3.96
N SER A 75 -1.78 18.26 5.19
CA SER A 75 -0.97 19.27 5.91
C SER A 75 0.51 19.27 5.54
N LYS A 76 0.98 18.29 4.76
CA LYS A 76 2.38 18.16 4.34
C LYS A 76 2.89 19.39 3.59
N ASP A 77 2.17 19.84 2.56
CA ASP A 77 2.69 20.89 1.68
C ASP A 77 2.78 22.24 2.41
N ASP A 78 1.79 22.57 3.24
CA ASP A 78 1.83 23.72 4.14
C ASP A 78 3.02 23.66 5.12
N SER A 79 3.27 22.48 5.70
CA SER A 79 4.39 22.24 6.63
C SER A 79 5.77 22.41 5.98
N LEU A 80 5.87 22.20 4.66
CA LEU A 80 7.11 22.32 3.89
C LEU A 80 7.23 23.64 3.09
N ALA A 81 6.15 24.42 3.00
CA ALA A 81 6.08 25.62 2.16
C ALA A 81 7.14 26.67 2.51
N ALA A 82 7.38 26.91 3.80
CA ALA A 82 8.32 27.93 4.26
C ALA A 82 9.77 27.61 3.87
N ILE A 83 10.23 26.37 4.12
CA ILE A 83 11.59 25.94 3.77
C ILE A 83 11.76 25.85 2.25
N SER A 84 10.79 25.26 1.53
CA SER A 84 10.79 25.20 0.06
C SER A 84 10.89 26.58 -0.60
N THR A 85 10.16 27.57 -0.06
CA THR A 85 10.23 28.96 -0.53
C THR A 85 11.61 29.58 -0.27
N PHE A 86 12.15 29.37 0.93
CA PHE A 86 13.47 29.87 1.33
C PHE A 86 14.60 29.27 0.46
N ASP A 87 14.57 27.96 0.23
CA ASP A 87 15.54 27.24 -0.62
C ASP A 87 15.47 27.69 -2.07
N ASN A 88 14.26 27.87 -2.61
CA ASN A 88 14.06 28.39 -3.97
C ASN A 88 14.62 29.81 -4.11
N GLN A 89 14.35 30.71 -3.16
CA GLN A 89 14.88 32.09 -3.18
C GLN A 89 16.41 32.12 -3.13
N ASN A 90 17.04 31.40 -2.20
CA ASN A 90 18.49 31.34 -2.07
C ASN A 90 19.14 30.66 -3.29
N GLY A 91 18.56 29.56 -3.78
CA GLY A 91 19.02 28.89 -4.99
C GLY A 91 18.95 29.79 -6.23
N ASN A 92 17.92 30.62 -6.36
CA ASN A 92 17.81 31.58 -7.47
C ASN A 92 18.78 32.75 -7.32
N TYR A 93 19.04 33.24 -6.11
CA TYR A 93 20.12 34.19 -5.85
C TYR A 93 21.48 33.62 -6.29
N TYR A 94 21.84 32.40 -5.87
CA TYR A 94 23.12 31.81 -6.23
C TYR A 94 23.27 31.52 -7.74
N LYS A 95 22.19 31.10 -8.43
CA LYS A 95 22.17 30.99 -9.89
C LYS A 95 22.45 32.35 -10.56
N SER A 96 21.81 33.42 -10.09
CA SER A 96 22.00 34.78 -10.60
C SER A 96 23.42 35.31 -10.34
N ALA A 97 23.92 35.18 -9.11
CA ALA A 97 25.28 35.57 -8.74
C ALA A 97 26.34 34.83 -9.58
N ALA A 98 26.16 33.52 -9.81
CA ALA A 98 27.04 32.74 -10.67
C ALA A 98 26.97 33.14 -12.15
N ALA A 99 25.81 33.56 -12.65
CA ALA A 99 25.66 34.10 -14.00
C ALA A 99 26.41 35.44 -14.17
N HIS A 100 26.26 36.36 -13.22
CA HIS A 100 27.00 37.63 -13.21
C HIS A 100 28.51 37.43 -13.04
N ALA A 101 28.95 36.51 -12.17
CA ALA A 101 30.37 36.20 -12.02
C ALA A 101 31.01 35.73 -13.34
N LYS A 102 30.30 34.92 -14.14
CA LYS A 102 30.75 34.47 -15.47
C LYS A 102 30.92 35.61 -16.49
N GLN A 103 30.22 36.73 -16.31
CA GLN A 103 30.29 37.90 -17.20
C GLN A 103 31.50 38.82 -16.90
N ILE A 104 32.20 38.61 -15.78
CA ILE A 104 33.40 39.39 -15.43
C ILE A 104 34.53 39.07 -16.42
N THR A 105 35.01 40.07 -17.16
CA THR A 105 36.09 39.92 -18.16
C THR A 105 37.43 39.50 -17.52
N ASP A 106 37.83 40.19 -16.46
CA ASP A 106 39.07 39.90 -15.71
C ASP A 106 39.03 38.48 -15.15
N SER A 107 39.99 37.65 -15.54
CA SER A 107 40.03 36.23 -15.21
C SER A 107 40.34 35.97 -13.74
N VAL A 108 41.18 36.78 -13.11
CA VAL A 108 41.56 36.65 -11.70
C VAL A 108 40.39 37.06 -10.81
N LEU A 109 39.76 38.19 -11.11
CA LEU A 109 38.57 38.66 -10.41
C LEU A 109 37.40 37.68 -10.57
N ARG A 110 37.16 37.16 -11.77
CA ARG A 110 36.14 36.12 -12.03
C ARG A 110 36.35 34.87 -11.18
N ILE A 111 37.58 34.38 -11.06
CA ILE A 111 37.93 33.24 -10.21
C ILE A 111 37.67 33.58 -8.73
N ASN A 112 38.16 34.73 -8.26
CA ASN A 112 38.01 35.15 -6.85
C ASN A 112 36.54 35.28 -6.43
N ILE A 113 35.69 35.90 -7.28
CA ILE A 113 34.24 36.00 -7.03
C ILE A 113 33.57 34.62 -7.07
N SER A 114 33.98 33.72 -7.97
CA SER A 114 33.45 32.35 -8.02
C SER A 114 33.78 31.53 -6.77
N ILE A 115 34.97 31.73 -6.19
CA ILE A 115 35.37 31.13 -4.90
C ILE A 115 34.54 31.70 -3.75
N LEU A 116 34.32 33.02 -3.73
CA LEU A 116 33.49 33.69 -2.71
C LEU A 116 32.04 33.17 -2.73
N ILE A 117 31.43 33.07 -3.92
CA ILE A 117 30.08 32.50 -4.10
C ILE A 117 30.03 31.06 -3.59
N SER A 118 31.01 30.24 -3.99
CA SER A 118 31.11 28.83 -3.55
C SER A 118 31.29 28.69 -2.02
N SER A 119 31.99 29.62 -1.39
CA SER A 119 32.12 29.69 0.08
C SER A 119 30.81 30.10 0.77
N SER A 120 30.04 31.00 0.13
CA SER A 120 28.70 31.38 0.62
C SER A 120 27.71 30.22 0.54
N ILE A 121 27.72 29.47 -0.56
CA ILE A 121 26.89 28.25 -0.72
C ILE A 121 27.20 27.24 0.39
N LYS A 122 28.49 26.94 0.65
CA LYS A 122 28.87 26.03 1.76
C LYS A 122 28.40 26.50 3.14
N LYS A 123 28.36 27.81 3.39
CA LYS A 123 27.80 28.37 4.63
C LYS A 123 26.28 28.20 4.70
N TYR A 124 25.61 28.40 3.57
CA TYR A 124 24.17 28.15 3.44
C TYR A 124 23.83 26.69 3.72
N ASP A 125 24.46 25.75 3.01
CA ASP A 125 24.29 24.30 3.21
C ASP A 125 24.53 23.90 4.68
N SER A 126 25.50 24.53 5.34
CA SER A 126 25.80 24.28 6.76
C SER A 126 24.67 24.73 7.69
N ILE A 127 24.01 25.87 7.43
CA ILE A 127 22.91 26.38 8.27
C ILE A 127 21.56 25.72 7.94
N THR A 128 21.36 25.24 6.70
CA THR A 128 20.14 24.51 6.30
C THR A 128 20.20 23.02 6.64
N SER A 129 21.38 22.43 6.82
CA SER A 129 21.60 20.99 7.06
C SER A 129 20.60 20.27 7.97
N ARG A 130 20.13 20.91 9.06
CA ARG A 130 19.08 20.38 9.94
C ARG A 130 17.71 20.32 9.26
N HIS A 131 17.32 21.35 8.51
CA HIS A 131 16.09 21.39 7.73
C HIS A 131 16.15 20.33 6.62
N ASP A 132 17.25 20.24 5.87
CA ASP A 132 17.45 19.23 4.82
C ASP A 132 17.28 17.80 5.37
N SER A 133 17.84 17.54 6.55
CA SER A 133 17.70 16.27 7.26
C SER A 133 16.25 15.98 7.66
N LEU A 134 15.51 16.99 8.14
CA LEU A 134 14.09 16.85 8.50
C LEU A 134 13.20 16.61 7.27
N VAL A 135 13.41 17.35 6.17
CA VAL A 135 12.69 17.15 4.90
C VAL A 135 12.91 15.73 4.38
N LYS A 136 14.17 15.26 4.39
CA LYS A 136 14.51 13.88 4.00
C LYS A 136 13.81 12.84 4.89
N ASN A 137 13.82 13.03 6.21
CA ASN A 137 13.14 12.12 7.14
C ASN A 137 11.61 12.12 6.93
N ILE A 138 10.99 13.27 6.64
CA ILE A 138 9.56 13.36 6.30
C ILE A 138 9.25 12.55 5.05
N MET A 139 10.05 12.68 3.99
CA MET A 139 9.87 11.91 2.74
C MET A 139 10.06 10.39 2.96
N GLN A 140 11.02 9.99 3.79
CA GLN A 140 11.24 8.58 4.15
C GLN A 140 10.07 8.03 4.96
N ASN A 141 9.60 8.77 5.97
CA ASN A 141 8.45 8.38 6.78
C ASN A 141 7.17 8.29 5.95
N GLU A 142 6.95 9.19 4.99
CA GLU A 142 5.81 9.15 4.06
C GLU A 142 5.82 7.88 3.19
N ALA A 143 6.99 7.49 2.66
CA ALA A 143 7.14 6.23 1.93
C ALA A 143 6.85 5.02 2.83
N THR A 144 7.41 4.99 4.05
CA THR A 144 7.13 3.93 5.03
C THR A 144 5.66 3.86 5.42
N LEU A 145 4.98 4.98 5.63
CA LEU A 145 3.53 5.06 5.91
C LEU A 145 2.70 4.51 4.75
N LYS A 146 3.06 4.82 3.50
CA LYS A 146 2.39 4.29 2.30
C LYS A 146 2.54 2.77 2.19
N ASP A 147 3.70 2.21 2.51
CA ASP A 147 3.91 0.76 2.46
C ASP A 147 3.26 0.04 3.65
N LEU A 148 3.34 0.60 4.86
CA LEU A 148 2.60 0.08 6.03
C LEU A 148 1.09 0.10 5.81
N HIS A 149 0.55 1.13 5.14
CA HIS A 149 -0.86 1.17 4.77
C HIS A 149 -1.22 0.02 3.82
N LYS A 150 -0.43 -0.26 2.76
CA LYS A 150 -0.67 -1.43 1.89
C LYS A 150 -0.65 -2.74 2.68
N VAL A 151 0.34 -2.92 3.56
CA VAL A 151 0.45 -4.11 4.43
C VAL A 151 -0.78 -4.25 5.32
N LEU A 152 -1.29 -3.16 5.88
CA LEU A 152 -2.51 -3.14 6.69
C LEU A 152 -3.73 -3.61 5.88
N LYS A 153 -3.92 -3.11 4.66
CA LYS A 153 -5.01 -3.55 3.78
C LYS A 153 -4.94 -5.04 3.50
N ILE A 154 -3.78 -5.55 3.12
CA ILE A 154 -3.56 -6.98 2.85
C ILE A 154 -3.86 -7.81 4.11
N ALA A 155 -3.29 -7.44 5.27
CA ALA A 155 -3.43 -8.19 6.51
C ALA A 155 -4.87 -8.28 7.03
N TYR A 156 -5.66 -7.21 6.85
CA TYR A 156 -7.08 -7.21 7.24
C TYR A 156 -8.00 -7.92 6.23
N THR A 157 -7.64 -7.93 4.94
CA THR A 157 -8.48 -8.53 3.88
C THR A 157 -8.21 -10.02 3.64
N LEU A 158 -6.99 -10.51 3.92
CA LEU A 158 -6.64 -11.93 3.76
C LEU A 158 -7.58 -12.88 4.53
N PRO A 159 -7.84 -12.73 5.85
CA PRO A 159 -8.76 -13.62 6.56
C PRO A 159 -10.19 -13.55 6.03
N LEU A 160 -10.59 -12.41 5.44
CA LEU A 160 -11.93 -12.21 4.90
C LEU A 160 -12.11 -12.93 3.56
N ILE A 161 -11.12 -12.88 2.67
CA ILE A 161 -11.16 -13.62 1.39
C ILE A 161 -10.95 -15.13 1.59
N GLU A 162 -10.09 -15.54 2.52
CA GLU A 162 -9.95 -16.96 2.93
C GLU A 162 -11.27 -17.51 3.48
N LYS A 163 -11.95 -16.75 4.36
CA LYS A 163 -13.27 -17.11 4.86
C LYS A 163 -14.29 -17.20 3.73
N TYR A 164 -14.30 -16.25 2.80
CA TYR A 164 -15.20 -16.29 1.64
C TYR A 164 -14.95 -17.55 0.79
N GLN A 165 -13.68 -17.88 0.51
CA GLN A 165 -13.32 -19.09 -0.22
C GLN A 165 -13.85 -20.34 0.49
N GLN A 166 -13.56 -20.51 1.79
CA GLN A 166 -14.06 -21.65 2.57
C GLN A 166 -15.59 -21.72 2.62
N ASP A 167 -16.26 -20.57 2.74
CA ASP A 167 -17.72 -20.52 2.89
C ASP A 167 -18.49 -20.66 1.57
N ASN A 168 -17.86 -20.41 0.42
CA ASN A 168 -18.53 -20.30 -0.88
C ASN A 168 -17.88 -21.13 -2.01
N LEU A 169 -16.83 -21.92 -1.73
CA LEU A 169 -16.26 -22.87 -2.69
C LEU A 169 -17.36 -23.82 -3.19
N PRO A 170 -17.64 -23.89 -4.52
CA PRO A 170 -18.57 -24.86 -5.05
C PRO A 170 -18.08 -26.29 -4.80
N GLY A 171 -19.01 -27.21 -4.54
CA GLY A 171 -18.71 -28.63 -4.50
C GLY A 171 -18.12 -29.14 -5.82
N ALA A 172 -17.27 -30.15 -5.75
CA ALA A 172 -16.59 -30.71 -6.92
C ALA A 172 -17.48 -31.67 -7.73
N GLU A 173 -18.60 -32.14 -7.17
CA GLU A 173 -19.47 -33.16 -7.73
C GLU A 173 -20.00 -32.83 -9.15
N PRO A 174 -20.34 -31.58 -9.51
CA PRO A 174 -20.71 -31.23 -10.88
C PRO A 174 -19.54 -31.36 -11.87
N LEU A 175 -18.31 -31.08 -11.42
CA LEU A 175 -17.10 -31.21 -12.24
C LEU A 175 -16.72 -32.68 -12.42
N GLU A 176 -16.79 -33.46 -11.34
CA GLU A 176 -16.59 -34.92 -11.36
C GLU A 176 -17.63 -35.60 -12.26
N GLY A 177 -18.91 -35.26 -12.11
CA GLY A 177 -19.99 -35.79 -12.95
C GLY A 177 -19.81 -35.46 -14.44
N PHE A 178 -19.35 -34.24 -14.76
CA PHE A 178 -19.03 -33.87 -16.14
C PHE A 178 -17.82 -34.64 -16.68
N SER A 179 -16.74 -34.73 -15.89
CA SER A 179 -15.53 -35.49 -16.23
C SER A 179 -15.84 -36.98 -16.50
N ASN A 180 -16.62 -37.62 -15.64
CA ASN A 180 -17.03 -39.01 -15.81
C ASN A 180 -17.82 -39.21 -17.11
N ARG A 181 -18.74 -38.29 -17.43
CA ARG A 181 -19.50 -38.33 -18.68
C ARG A 181 -18.62 -38.13 -19.93
N GLN A 182 -17.53 -37.35 -19.84
CA GLN A 182 -16.56 -37.25 -20.92
C GLN A 182 -15.83 -38.60 -21.14
N HIS A 183 -15.42 -39.28 -20.07
CA HIS A 183 -14.78 -40.60 -20.16
C HIS A 183 -15.70 -41.66 -20.78
N GLU A 184 -17.00 -41.69 -20.42
CA GLU A 184 -17.99 -42.58 -21.03
C GLU A 184 -18.10 -42.38 -22.55
N ILE A 185 -18.18 -41.11 -22.99
CA ILE A 185 -18.27 -40.76 -24.42
C ILE A 185 -16.99 -41.14 -25.17
N MET A 186 -15.81 -40.94 -24.55
CA MET A 186 -14.53 -41.35 -25.13
C MET A 186 -14.42 -42.87 -25.30
N GLN A 187 -14.82 -43.66 -24.29
CA GLN A 187 -14.85 -45.12 -24.38
C GLN A 187 -15.81 -45.63 -25.47
N LEU A 188 -16.96 -44.97 -25.62
CA LEU A 188 -17.90 -45.27 -26.71
C LEU A 188 -17.28 -44.98 -28.08
N ALA A 189 -16.63 -43.83 -28.26
CA ALA A 189 -15.96 -43.48 -29.52
C ALA A 189 -14.84 -44.47 -29.87
N ASP A 190 -13.99 -44.84 -28.90
CA ASP A 190 -12.95 -45.86 -29.05
C ASP A 190 -13.51 -47.22 -29.49
N THR A 191 -14.66 -47.60 -28.92
CA THR A 191 -15.34 -48.87 -29.24
C THR A 191 -15.92 -48.86 -30.66
N LEU A 192 -16.38 -47.70 -31.15
CA LEU A 192 -16.91 -47.53 -32.50
C LEU A 192 -15.81 -47.50 -33.57
N ILE A 193 -14.59 -47.05 -33.23
CA ILE A 193 -13.45 -46.98 -34.16
C ILE A 193 -12.74 -48.34 -34.31
N LYS A 194 -12.74 -49.18 -33.26
CA LYS A 194 -12.05 -50.48 -33.22
C LYS A 194 -12.88 -51.65 -33.80
N LYS A 195 -13.93 -51.37 -34.56
CA LYS A 195 -14.94 -52.33 -35.03
C LYS A 195 -15.10 -52.30 -36.54
#